data_AF-A0A9X0CPB7-F1
#
_entry.id   AF-A0A9X0CPB7-F1
#
_cell.length_a   1.000
_cell.length_b   1.000
_cell.length_c   1.000
_cell.angle_alpha   90.00
_cell.angle_beta   90.00
_cell.angle_gamma   90.00
#
_symmetry.space_group_name_H-M   'P 1'
#
loop_
_entity.id
_entity.type
_entity.pdbx_description
1 polymer ?
#
loop_
_entity_poly.entity_id
_entity_poly.type
_entity_poly.pdbx_seq_one_letter_code
_entity_poly.pdbx_strand_id
1 'polypeptide(L)'
;IAMLKFEFGWKHWRTGRGFAQEKKNNGGGTSTYDLPRLASLDECQDIAVNVFFPNGKSPVGSIEVIIFMQDGDKPLQFTAEKYKQMTGFRMPRLYLLTRHEDDEAQDDPSEDDLMTPTFYDWIHH
;
A
#
# COMPACT_ATOMS: atom_id res chain seq x y z
N ILE A 1 25.08 -7.00 12.01
CA ILE A 1 23.65 -7.20 11.64
C ILE A 1 23.61 -7.41 10.14
N ALA A 2 22.97 -8.48 9.65
CA ALA A 2 22.84 -8.70 8.21
C ALA A 2 21.72 -7.82 7.64
N MET A 3 22.01 -7.15 6.53
CA MET A 3 21.09 -6.20 5.87
C MET A 3 20.46 -6.82 4.63
N LEU A 4 19.23 -6.41 4.31
CA LEU A 4 18.48 -6.79 3.12
C LEU A 4 18.16 -5.56 2.28
N LYS A 5 18.41 -5.65 0.98
CA LYS A 5 17.98 -4.61 0.04
C LYS A 5 16.49 -4.68 -0.24
N PHE A 6 15.83 -3.56 -0.05
CA PHE A 6 14.42 -3.33 -0.29
C PHE A 6 14.22 -2.12 -1.18
N GLU A 7 13.14 -2.13 -1.96
CA GLU A 7 12.68 -0.97 -2.70
C GLU A 7 11.44 -0.40 -2.02
N PHE A 8 11.43 0.90 -1.79
CA PHE A 8 10.28 1.64 -1.29
C PHE A 8 9.67 2.41 -2.44
N GLY A 9 8.35 2.29 -2.61
CA GLY A 9 7.56 3.12 -3.51
C GLY A 9 6.46 3.83 -2.76
N TRP A 10 5.83 4.79 -3.43
CA TRP A 10 4.68 5.50 -2.89
C TRP A 10 3.52 5.44 -3.88
N LYS A 11 2.33 5.09 -3.40
CA LYS A 11 1.09 5.23 -4.14
C LYS A 11 0.12 6.13 -3.38
N HIS A 12 -0.57 6.97 -4.12
CA HIS A 12 -1.61 7.83 -3.62
C HIS A 12 -2.96 7.41 -4.18
N TRP A 13 -3.96 7.33 -3.31
CA TRP A 13 -5.33 7.08 -3.71
C TRP A 13 -5.83 8.23 -4.57
N ARG A 14 -6.60 7.91 -5.60
CA ARG A 14 -7.26 8.90 -6.45
C ARG A 14 -8.69 8.45 -6.65
N THR A 15 -9.64 9.31 -6.28
CA THR A 15 -11.08 9.09 -6.45
C THR A 15 -11.38 8.59 -7.87
N GLY A 16 -12.11 7.47 -7.98
CA GLY A 16 -12.45 6.84 -9.26
C GLY A 16 -11.30 6.15 -10.03
N ARG A 17 -10.07 6.13 -9.50
CA ARG A 17 -8.91 5.43 -10.11
C ARG A 17 -8.16 4.51 -9.16
N GLY A 18 -8.39 4.62 -7.86
CA GLY A 18 -7.69 3.83 -6.83
C GLY A 18 -6.24 4.27 -6.61
N PHE A 19 -5.44 3.39 -6.00
CA PHE A 19 -4.03 3.67 -5.69
C PHE A 19 -3.15 3.73 -6.94
N ALA A 20 -2.63 4.93 -7.25
CA ALA A 20 -1.70 5.16 -8.35
C ALA A 20 -0.30 5.50 -7.82
N GLN A 21 0.74 4.96 -8.46
CA GLN A 21 2.13 5.27 -8.07
C GLN A 21 2.46 6.74 -8.31
N GLU A 22 2.96 7.41 -7.28
CA GLU A 22 3.43 8.78 -7.40
C GLU A 22 4.75 8.84 -8.17
N LYS A 23 4.85 9.83 -9.05
CA LYS A 23 6.01 9.99 -9.93
C LYS A 23 7.12 10.76 -9.22
N LYS A 24 8.36 10.60 -9.69
CA LYS A 24 9.55 11.27 -9.12
C LYS A 24 9.42 12.79 -9.07
N ASN A 25 8.78 13.40 -10.06
CA ASN A 25 8.54 14.85 -10.10
C ASN A 25 7.56 15.35 -9.02
N ASN A 26 6.81 14.44 -8.38
CA ASN A 26 5.89 14.73 -7.28
C ASN A 26 6.45 14.30 -5.91
N GLY A 27 7.76 14.04 -5.81
CA GLY A 27 8.38 13.52 -4.58
C GLY A 27 8.20 12.00 -4.38
N GLY A 28 7.58 11.31 -5.33
CA GLY A 28 7.47 9.85 -5.34
C GLY A 28 8.58 9.14 -6.11
N GLY A 29 8.19 8.16 -6.90
CA GLY A 29 9.12 7.22 -7.53
C GLY A 29 9.44 6.05 -6.60
N THR A 30 10.62 5.48 -6.76
CA THR A 30 11.10 4.41 -5.89
C THR A 30 12.52 4.66 -5.43
N SER A 31 12.82 4.21 -4.20
CA SER A 31 14.12 4.37 -3.55
C SER A 31 14.57 3.05 -2.94
N THR A 32 15.85 2.73 -3.08
CA THR A 32 16.42 1.50 -2.51
C THR A 32 17.02 1.77 -1.13
N TYR A 33 16.72 0.90 -0.17
CA TYR A 33 17.20 0.97 1.21
C TYR A 33 17.73 -0.38 1.68
N ASP A 34 18.75 -0.34 2.54
CA ASP A 34 19.23 -1.49 3.28
C ASP A 34 18.49 -1.57 4.62
N LEU A 35 17.71 -2.63 4.83
CA LEU A 35 16.94 -2.88 6.04
C LEU A 35 17.58 -3.98 6.90
N PRO A 36 17.60 -3.85 8.23
CA PRO A 36 17.87 -4.98 9.11
C PRO A 36 16.91 -6.14 8.82
N ARG A 37 17.39 -7.38 8.88
CA ARG A 37 16.53 -8.57 8.68
C ARG A 37 15.28 -8.60 9.57
N LEU A 38 15.44 -8.12 10.80
CA LEU A 38 14.38 -8.08 11.80
C LEU A 38 13.54 -6.80 11.76
N ALA A 39 13.76 -5.92 10.78
CA ALA A 39 13.01 -4.68 10.66
C ALA A 39 11.51 -4.96 10.62
N SER A 40 10.80 -4.35 11.56
CA SER A 40 9.37 -4.39 11.72
C SER A 40 8.65 -3.56 10.65
N LEU A 41 7.33 -3.65 10.63
CA LEU A 41 6.54 -2.87 9.70
C LEU A 41 6.57 -1.38 10.05
N ASP A 42 6.56 -1.06 11.34
CA ASP A 42 6.62 0.31 11.84
C ASP A 42 7.95 0.97 11.49
N GLU A 43 9.08 0.26 11.63
CA GLU A 43 10.38 0.76 11.18
C GLU A 43 10.41 0.99 9.66
N CYS A 44 9.81 0.08 8.88
CA CYS A 44 9.66 0.30 7.43
C CYS A 44 8.78 1.52 7.14
N GLN A 45 7.79 1.79 7.98
CA GLN A 45 6.91 2.95 7.87
C GLN A 45 7.62 4.26 8.14
N ASP A 46 8.37 4.33 9.22
CA ASP A 46 9.18 5.50 9.53
C ASP A 46 10.18 5.81 8.42
N ILE A 47 10.80 4.77 7.84
CA ILE A 47 11.69 4.93 6.69
C ILE A 47 10.92 5.49 5.49
N ALA A 48 9.79 4.87 5.11
CA ALA A 48 9.01 5.31 3.95
C ALA A 48 8.49 6.75 4.11
N VAL A 49 8.00 7.12 5.29
CA VAL A 49 7.55 8.48 5.60
C VAL A 49 8.71 9.47 5.48
N ASN A 50 9.87 9.17 6.05
CA ASN A 50 11.04 10.03 5.92
C ASN A 50 11.52 10.20 4.46
N VAL A 51 11.28 9.20 3.61
CA VAL A 51 11.63 9.22 2.18
C VAL A 51 10.67 10.09 1.37
N PHE A 52 9.37 9.89 1.53
CA PHE A 52 8.36 10.50 0.65
C PHE A 52 7.73 11.77 1.23
N PHE A 53 7.85 11.97 2.55
CA PHE A 53 7.32 13.11 3.30
C PHE A 53 8.41 13.75 4.17
N PRO A 54 9.53 14.19 3.59
CA PRO A 54 10.58 14.85 4.37
C PRO A 54 10.01 16.07 5.10
N ASN A 55 10.24 16.16 6.41
CA ASN A 55 9.64 17.18 7.30
C ASN A 55 8.10 17.13 7.40
N GLY A 56 7.51 15.94 7.19
CA GLY A 56 6.07 15.72 7.31
C GLY A 56 5.24 16.36 6.19
N LYS A 57 5.87 16.74 5.08
CA LYS A 57 5.18 17.36 3.93
C LYS A 57 5.56 16.63 2.65
N SER A 58 4.55 16.34 1.84
CA SER A 58 4.73 16.01 0.42
C SER A 58 3.96 17.01 -0.44
N PRO A 59 4.20 17.05 -1.76
CA PRO A 59 3.46 17.92 -2.68
C PRO A 59 1.94 17.70 -2.71
N VAL A 60 1.43 16.58 -2.16
CA VAL A 60 -0.01 16.28 -2.04
C VAL A 60 -0.59 16.57 -0.65
N GLY A 61 0.19 17.13 0.28
CA GLY A 61 -0.32 17.69 1.55
C GLY A 61 -0.12 16.81 2.79
N SER A 62 -0.89 17.09 3.85
CA SER A 62 -0.96 16.32 5.10
C SER A 62 -1.94 15.17 4.91
N ILE A 63 -1.49 13.93 5.07
CA ILE A 63 -2.20 12.73 4.61
C ILE A 63 -2.18 11.67 5.73
N GLU A 64 -3.26 10.90 5.86
CA GLU A 64 -3.24 9.62 6.58
C GLU A 64 -2.32 8.62 5.86
N VAL A 65 -1.41 8.03 6.63
CA VAL A 65 -0.36 7.15 6.10
C VAL A 65 -0.68 5.70 6.46
N ILE A 66 -0.80 4.85 5.44
CA ILE A 66 -0.97 3.42 5.61
C ILE A 66 0.07 2.66 4.81
N ILE A 67 0.82 1.76 5.44
CA ILE A 67 1.64 0.81 4.69
C ILE A 67 0.84 -0.45 4.42
N PHE A 68 0.66 -0.76 3.14
CA PHE A 68 0.16 -2.03 2.67
C PHE A 68 1.22 -2.73 1.82
N MET A 69 1.43 -4.01 2.11
CA MET A 69 2.48 -4.80 1.47
C MET A 69 1.86 -5.77 0.49
N GLN A 70 2.18 -5.54 -0.78
CA GLN A 70 1.77 -6.27 -1.98
C GLN A 70 0.28 -6.50 -2.24
N ASP A 71 -0.51 -6.96 -1.26
CA ASP A 71 -1.88 -7.48 -1.42
C ASP A 71 -2.91 -6.93 -0.41
N GLY A 72 -2.68 -5.74 0.16
CA GLY A 72 -3.73 -5.04 0.92
C GLY A 72 -3.94 -5.51 2.36
N ASP A 73 -3.15 -6.46 2.87
CA ASP A 73 -3.19 -6.85 4.30
C ASP A 73 -1.85 -6.70 5.01
N LYS A 74 -1.88 -6.19 6.25
CA LYS A 74 -0.71 -6.15 7.14
C LYS A 74 -0.50 -7.54 7.75
N PRO A 75 0.61 -8.24 7.48
CA PRO A 75 0.88 -9.51 8.12
C PRO A 75 1.14 -9.30 9.61
N LEU A 76 0.42 -10.04 10.45
CA LEU A 76 0.47 -10.00 11.93
C LEU A 76 1.89 -10.09 12.53
N GLN A 77 2.87 -10.61 11.80
CA GLN A 77 4.25 -10.76 12.26
C GLN A 77 5.27 -10.41 11.17
N PHE A 78 5.11 -9.24 10.55
CA PHE A 78 6.05 -8.78 9.55
C PHE A 78 7.49 -8.68 10.09
N THR A 79 8.43 -9.19 9.30
CA THR A 79 9.83 -8.76 9.32
C THR A 79 10.33 -8.69 7.89
N ALA A 80 11.33 -7.86 7.61
CA ALA A 80 11.95 -7.78 6.29
C ALA A 80 12.44 -9.16 5.79
N GLU A 81 12.98 -9.99 6.67
CA GLU A 81 13.41 -11.35 6.33
C GLU A 81 12.23 -12.26 5.97
N LYS A 82 11.19 -12.34 6.82
CA LYS A 82 10.01 -13.15 6.52
C LYS A 82 9.37 -12.73 5.20
N TYR A 83 9.24 -11.42 4.96
CA TYR A 83 8.67 -10.91 3.72
C TYR A 83 9.50 -11.26 2.49
N LYS A 84 10.83 -11.17 2.58
CA LYS A 84 11.72 -11.61 1.50
C LYS A 84 11.59 -13.11 1.23
N GLN A 85 11.48 -13.93 2.27
CA GLN A 85 11.29 -15.38 2.13
C GLN A 85 9.94 -15.71 1.50
N MET A 86 8.86 -15.07 1.93
CA MET A 86 7.50 -15.28 1.39
C MET A 86 7.39 -14.89 -0.08
N THR A 87 7.95 -13.74 -0.46
CA THR A 87 7.84 -13.23 -1.83
C THR A 87 8.83 -13.85 -2.80
N GLY A 88 9.94 -14.42 -2.29
CA GLY A 88 11.03 -14.96 -3.10
C GLY A 88 11.81 -13.91 -3.92
N PHE A 89 11.48 -12.63 -3.78
CA PHE A 89 12.12 -11.58 -4.58
C PHE A 89 13.55 -11.31 -4.11
N ARG A 90 14.46 -11.16 -5.09
CA ARG A 90 15.84 -10.73 -4.83
C ARG A 90 15.90 -9.38 -4.11
N MET A 91 14.99 -8.47 -4.46
CA MET A 91 14.81 -7.16 -3.84
C MET A 91 13.30 -6.92 -3.69
N PRO A 92 12.71 -7.25 -2.53
CA PRO A 92 11.28 -7.04 -2.30
C PRO A 92 10.94 -5.55 -2.32
N ARG A 93 9.70 -5.23 -2.71
CA ARG A 93 9.21 -3.86 -2.80
C ARG A 93 8.07 -3.62 -1.83
N LEU A 94 8.17 -2.54 -1.06
CA LEU A 94 7.14 -2.05 -0.15
C LEU A 94 6.55 -0.76 -0.71
N TYR A 95 5.25 -0.56 -0.51
CA TYR A 95 4.57 0.67 -0.91
C TYR A 95 4.01 1.39 0.32
N LEU A 96 4.36 2.67 0.44
CA LEU A 96 3.62 3.63 1.23
C LEU A 96 2.31 3.92 0.49
N LEU A 97 1.16 3.66 1.12
CA LEU A 97 -0.14 4.04 0.60
C LEU A 97 -0.65 5.25 1.37
N THR A 98 -1.31 6.16 0.66
CA THR A 98 -1.77 7.44 1.19
C THR A 98 -3.10 7.78 0.57
N ARG A 99 -4.00 8.39 1.34
CA ARG A 99 -5.36 8.76 0.90
C ARG A 99 -5.80 10.00 1.69
N HIS A 100 -6.65 10.84 1.10
CA HIS A 100 -7.27 11.94 1.84
C HIS A 100 -8.45 11.44 2.68
N GLU A 101 -8.64 11.99 3.88
CA GLU A 101 -9.79 11.64 4.75
C GLU A 101 -11.13 11.77 4.00
N ASP A 102 -11.27 12.80 3.17
CA ASP A 102 -12.48 13.05 2.37
C ASP A 102 -12.80 11.95 1.34
N ASP A 103 -11.80 11.17 0.92
CA ASP A 103 -12.02 10.09 -0.04
C ASP A 103 -12.73 8.90 0.63
N GLU A 104 -12.59 8.66 1.94
CA GLU A 104 -13.17 7.48 2.62
C GLU A 104 -14.70 7.42 2.52
N ALA A 105 -15.38 8.57 2.51
CA ALA A 105 -16.84 8.64 2.48
C ALA A 105 -17.48 8.18 1.16
N GLN A 106 -16.70 7.92 0.11
CA GLN A 106 -17.20 7.48 -1.20
C GLN A 106 -16.96 6.00 -1.50
N ASP A 107 -16.24 5.28 -0.64
CA ASP A 107 -16.02 3.83 -0.77
C ASP A 107 -17.03 3.00 0.05
N ASP A 108 -18.05 3.64 0.63
CA ASP A 108 -19.19 2.91 1.18
C ASP A 108 -19.97 2.30 0.01
N PRO A 109 -19.96 0.97 -0.19
CA PRO A 109 -20.82 0.36 -1.18
C PRO A 109 -22.24 0.56 -0.69
N SER A 110 -22.92 1.58 -1.24
CA SER A 110 -24.36 1.72 -1.15
C SER A 110 -24.98 0.33 -1.32
N GLU A 111 -25.70 -0.15 -0.30
CA GLU A 111 -26.40 -1.45 -0.27
C GLU A 111 -27.48 -1.60 -1.37
N ASP A 112 -27.51 -0.71 -2.36
CA ASP A 112 -28.40 -0.70 -3.53
C ASP A 112 -27.93 -1.59 -4.69
N ASP A 113 -26.72 -2.15 -4.65
CA ASP A 113 -26.24 -3.09 -5.70
C ASP A 113 -26.55 -4.57 -5.35
N LEU A 114 -27.46 -4.81 -4.39
CA LEU A 114 -27.98 -6.14 -4.05
C LEU A 114 -29.36 -6.40 -4.66
N MET A 115 -29.63 -5.95 -5.88
CA MET A 115 -30.85 -6.30 -6.62
C MET A 115 -30.59 -6.52 -8.11
N THR A 116 -30.00 -7.66 -8.46
CA THR A 116 -30.31 -8.30 -9.76
C THR A 116 -30.86 -9.71 -9.52
N PRO A 117 -32.19 -9.90 -9.62
CA PRO A 117 -32.78 -11.22 -9.71
C PRO A 117 -32.75 -11.76 -11.15
N THR A 118 -32.91 -13.08 -11.26
CA THR A 118 -33.25 -13.90 -12.45
C THR A 118 -32.10 -14.48 -13.30
N PHE A 119 -31.62 -15.67 -12.90
CA PHE A 119 -31.60 -16.83 -13.79
C PHE A 119 -31.36 -18.16 -13.02
N TYR A 120 -32.33 -18.56 -12.21
CA TYR A 120 -32.49 -19.98 -11.86
C TYR A 120 -33.87 -20.41 -12.34
N ASP A 121 -33.95 -20.75 -13.63
CA ASP A 121 -35.14 -21.39 -14.18
C ASP A 121 -34.77 -22.31 -15.35
N TRP A 122 -34.01 -23.37 -15.05
CA TRP A 122 -33.86 -24.50 -15.99
C TRP A 122 -33.70 -25.82 -15.23
N ILE A 123 -34.70 -26.16 -14.41
CA ILE A 123 -35.08 -27.55 -14.14
C ILE A 123 -36.61 -27.62 -14.21
N HIS A 124 -37.11 -28.50 -15.08
CA HIS A 124 -38.52 -28.87 -15.40
C HIS A 124 -39.09 -28.34 -16.73
N HIS A 125 -38.66 -28.94 -17.85
CA HIS A 125 -39.54 -29.70 -18.74
C HIS A 125 -38.74 -30.55 -19.75
#